data_AF-A0A353M104-F1
#
_entry.id   AF-A0A353M104-F1
#
_cell.length_a   1.000
_cell.length_b   1.000
_cell.length_c   1.000
_cell.angle_alpha   90.00
_cell.angle_beta   90.00
_cell.angle_gamma   90.00
#
_symmetry.space_group_name_H-M   'P 1'
#
loop_
_entity.id
_entity.type
_entity.pdbx_description
1 polymer ?
#
loop_
_entity_poly.entity_id
_entity_poly.type
_entity_poly.pdbx_seq_one_letter_code
_entity_poly.pdbx_strand_id
1 'polypeptide(L)'
;KTHRMEETDYVVVDDLATITWLANSAAIEFHPSTYLTSSPEVPSYAIIDLDPTAPQGFAEAREVAKYCRDVLMQMGLTGYPKLSGATGIHVYIPLEGSCDFQISSQLVKVIGLTLQRVYPQKITLERLIKNRRGVYVDYLQNHPGKTIVGVYSPRPTPEATVSTPVEWGDLDYYEPRDFTLRTVPQWIREKGDLFQPVHTTPQALGALEHALFSRPGVLF
;
A
#
# COMPACT_ATOMS: atom_id res chain seq x y z
N LYS A 1 5.22 -4.49 -24.39
CA LYS A 1 6.18 -3.34 -24.49
C LYS A 1 7.18 -3.45 -23.34
N THR A 2 8.40 -2.89 -23.45
CA THR A 2 9.34 -2.83 -22.31
C THR A 2 9.80 -1.40 -22.03
N HIS A 3 10.28 -1.17 -20.82
CA HIS A 3 10.94 0.06 -20.40
C HIS A 3 12.24 -0.31 -19.67
N ARG A 4 13.36 0.25 -20.12
CA ARG A 4 14.67 -0.03 -19.53
C ARG A 4 14.93 0.90 -18.35
N MET A 5 15.23 0.32 -17.20
CA MET A 5 15.74 1.04 -16.04
C MET A 5 17.07 0.45 -15.64
N GLU A 6 18.10 1.30 -15.56
CA GLU A 6 19.50 0.89 -15.40
C GLU A 6 19.87 -0.20 -16.44
N GLU A 7 20.13 -1.42 -15.99
CA GLU A 7 20.52 -2.55 -16.82
C GLU A 7 19.40 -3.58 -17.05
N THR A 8 18.17 -3.31 -16.57
CA THR A 8 17.04 -4.24 -16.64
C THR A 8 15.92 -3.72 -17.53
N ASP A 9 15.42 -4.58 -18.43
CA ASP A 9 14.22 -4.32 -19.23
C ASP A 9 12.97 -4.82 -18.48
N TYR A 10 12.12 -3.90 -18.03
CA TYR A 10 10.87 -4.20 -17.36
C TYR A 10 9.72 -4.29 -18.36
N VAL A 11 8.83 -5.27 -18.20
CA VAL A 11 7.62 -5.38 -19.01
C VAL A 11 6.65 -4.27 -18.63
N VAL A 12 6.19 -3.51 -19.61
CA VAL A 12 5.10 -2.54 -19.46
C VAL A 12 3.80 -3.25 -19.81
N VAL A 13 2.91 -3.36 -18.83
CA VAL A 13 1.63 -4.04 -18.95
C VAL A 13 0.53 -2.99 -19.10
N ASP A 14 0.26 -2.58 -20.34
CA ASP A 14 -0.72 -1.54 -20.69
C ASP A 14 -1.89 -2.08 -21.54
N ASP A 15 -1.98 -3.40 -21.70
CA ASP A 15 -3.04 -4.06 -22.48
C ASP A 15 -3.38 -5.47 -21.97
N LEU A 16 -4.56 -5.96 -22.37
CA LEU A 16 -5.08 -7.28 -21.98
C LEU A 16 -4.23 -8.45 -22.52
N ALA A 17 -3.65 -8.33 -23.72
CA ALA A 17 -2.85 -9.39 -24.31
C ALA A 17 -1.54 -9.58 -23.53
N THR A 18 -0.90 -8.50 -23.10
CA THR A 18 0.33 -8.53 -22.31
C THR A 18 0.11 -9.18 -20.94
N ILE A 19 -0.95 -8.81 -20.20
CA ILE A 19 -1.23 -9.46 -18.90
C ILE A 19 -1.64 -10.94 -19.08
N THR A 20 -2.38 -11.27 -20.14
CA THR A 20 -2.74 -12.65 -20.47
C THR A 20 -1.51 -13.48 -20.81
N TRP A 21 -0.56 -12.92 -21.56
CA TRP A 21 0.71 -13.57 -21.89
C TRP A 21 1.55 -13.85 -20.63
N LEU A 22 1.59 -12.90 -19.68
CA LEU A 22 2.27 -13.11 -18.39
C LEU A 22 1.61 -14.24 -17.59
N ALA A 23 0.28 -14.25 -17.49
CA ALA A 23 -0.46 -15.31 -16.82
C ALA A 23 -0.23 -16.68 -17.48
N ASN A 24 -0.24 -16.74 -18.81
CA ASN A 24 0.10 -17.95 -19.58
C ASN A 24 1.55 -18.41 -19.34
N SER A 25 2.45 -17.49 -19.01
CA SER A 25 3.85 -17.77 -18.62
C SER A 25 4.00 -18.12 -17.12
N ALA A 26 2.90 -18.49 -16.46
CA ALA A 26 2.83 -18.87 -15.05
C ALA A 26 3.11 -17.73 -14.04
N ALA A 27 2.96 -16.46 -14.43
CA ALA A 27 2.94 -15.36 -13.48
C ALA A 27 1.68 -15.45 -12.59
N ILE A 28 1.89 -15.52 -11.27
CA ILE A 28 0.81 -15.58 -10.26
C ILE A 28 0.65 -14.23 -9.57
N GLU A 29 1.74 -13.62 -9.12
CA GLU A 29 1.73 -12.30 -8.49
C GLU A 29 2.28 -11.24 -9.43
N PHE A 30 1.65 -10.07 -9.40
CA PHE A 30 2.09 -8.88 -10.14
C PHE A 30 2.49 -7.81 -9.14
N HIS A 31 3.72 -7.30 -9.29
CA HIS A 31 4.31 -6.27 -8.43
C HIS A 31 4.61 -5.03 -9.29
N PRO A 32 3.61 -4.19 -9.59
CA PRO A 32 3.81 -3.00 -10.41
C PRO A 32 4.68 -1.98 -9.67
N SER A 33 5.47 -1.21 -10.43
CA SER A 33 6.14 -0.02 -9.90
C SER A 33 5.14 0.98 -9.33
N THR A 34 5.56 1.76 -8.34
CA THR A 34 4.75 2.83 -7.72
C THR A 34 4.82 4.16 -8.47
N TYR A 35 5.35 4.14 -9.69
CA TYR A 35 5.59 5.28 -10.57
C TYR A 35 5.29 4.90 -12.02
N LEU A 36 5.06 5.91 -12.86
CA LEU A 36 4.88 5.72 -14.30
C LEU A 36 6.21 5.71 -15.04
N THR A 37 6.30 4.99 -16.16
CA THR A 37 7.50 4.95 -17.01
C THR A 37 7.93 6.33 -17.54
N SER A 38 7.00 7.29 -17.60
CA SER A 38 7.29 8.68 -18.01
C SER A 38 7.96 9.51 -16.92
N SER A 39 7.87 9.09 -15.65
CA SER A 39 8.38 9.85 -14.51
C SER A 39 8.85 8.92 -13.37
N PRO A 40 9.95 8.17 -13.56
CA PRO A 40 10.37 7.14 -12.59
C PRO A 40 10.79 7.64 -11.21
N GLU A 41 11.15 8.91 -11.10
CA GLU A 41 11.57 9.56 -9.85
C GLU A 41 10.40 10.07 -9.00
N VAL A 42 9.18 10.05 -9.56
CA VAL A 42 7.99 10.64 -8.94
C VAL A 42 6.99 9.52 -8.61
N PRO A 43 6.77 9.17 -7.32
CA PRO A 43 5.74 8.22 -6.93
C PRO A 43 4.35 8.73 -7.33
N SER A 44 3.51 7.84 -7.85
CA SER A 44 2.08 8.10 -8.06
C SER A 44 1.29 8.07 -6.74
N TYR A 45 1.82 7.41 -5.72
CA TYR A 45 1.21 7.27 -4.41
C TYR A 45 2.25 6.91 -3.35
N ALA A 46 2.00 7.31 -2.10
CA ALA A 46 2.63 6.70 -0.92
C ALA A 46 1.81 5.50 -0.44
N ILE A 47 2.47 4.56 0.21
CA ILE A 47 1.84 3.33 0.72
C ILE A 47 2.28 3.09 2.16
N ILE A 48 1.30 2.92 3.04
CA ILE A 48 1.51 2.39 4.38
C ILE A 48 1.26 0.88 4.31
N ASP A 49 2.31 0.08 4.49
CA ASP A 49 2.22 -1.39 4.54
C ASP A 49 2.17 -1.83 6.02
N LEU A 50 1.07 -2.50 6.38
CA LEU A 50 0.76 -2.93 7.74
C LEU A 50 0.84 -4.45 7.84
N ASP A 51 1.93 -4.93 8.43
CA ASP A 51 2.22 -6.36 8.53
C ASP A 51 2.19 -6.84 9.99
N PRO A 52 1.18 -7.62 10.40
CA PRO A 52 1.10 -8.11 11.77
C PRO A 52 2.20 -9.14 12.05
N THR A 53 2.92 -8.97 13.16
CA THR A 53 3.92 -9.95 13.59
C THR A 53 3.30 -10.96 14.54
N ALA A 54 3.49 -12.26 14.31
CA ALA A 54 2.99 -13.31 15.19
C ALA A 54 3.36 -13.02 16.67
N PRO A 55 2.42 -13.18 17.62
CA PRO A 55 1.11 -13.84 17.47
C PRO A 55 -0.02 -12.93 16.97
N GLN A 56 0.24 -11.67 16.65
CA GLN A 56 -0.77 -10.80 16.03
C GLN A 56 -1.11 -11.29 14.62
N GLY A 57 -2.33 -11.02 14.18
CA GLY A 57 -2.84 -11.37 12.87
C GLY A 57 -3.63 -10.23 12.23
N PHE A 58 -4.53 -10.59 11.33
CA PHE A 58 -5.29 -9.64 10.53
C PHE A 58 -6.14 -8.67 11.38
N ALA A 59 -6.67 -9.13 12.52
CA ALA A 59 -7.48 -8.31 13.40
C ALA A 59 -6.70 -7.10 13.95
N GLU A 60 -5.43 -7.29 14.33
CA GLU A 60 -4.55 -6.20 14.77
C GLU A 60 -4.13 -5.31 13.60
N ALA A 61 -3.83 -5.89 12.43
CA ALA A 61 -3.54 -5.10 11.23
C ALA A 61 -4.71 -4.17 10.88
N ARG A 62 -5.95 -4.67 10.97
CA ARG A 62 -7.18 -3.88 10.80
C ARG A 62 -7.31 -2.77 11.83
N GLU A 63 -7.06 -3.06 13.10
CA GLU A 63 -7.12 -2.05 14.14
C GLU A 63 -6.11 -0.92 13.88
N VAL A 64 -4.88 -1.28 13.52
CA VAL A 64 -3.84 -0.30 13.18
C VAL A 64 -4.18 0.46 11.90
N ALA A 65 -4.80 -0.17 10.90
CA ALA A 65 -5.27 0.51 9.69
C ALA A 65 -6.28 1.62 10.01
N LYS A 66 -7.17 1.40 10.98
CA LYS A 66 -8.11 2.44 11.46
C LYS A 66 -7.38 3.58 12.16
N TYR A 67 -6.35 3.30 12.95
CA TYR A 67 -5.51 4.36 13.50
C TYR A 67 -4.78 5.15 12.42
N CYS A 68 -4.26 4.49 11.38
CA CYS A 68 -3.68 5.16 10.21
C CYS A 68 -4.69 6.09 9.54
N ARG A 69 -5.93 5.63 9.32
CA ARG A 69 -7.00 6.46 8.76
C ARG A 69 -7.22 7.73 9.57
N ASP A 70 -7.32 7.60 10.89
CA ASP A 70 -7.62 8.72 11.77
C ASP A 70 -6.46 9.74 11.78
N VAL A 71 -5.20 9.27 11.74
CA VAL A 71 -4.01 10.14 11.58
C VAL A 71 -4.01 10.84 10.22
N LEU A 72 -4.32 10.12 9.13
CA LEU A 72 -4.42 10.72 7.80
C LEU A 72 -5.49 11.81 7.75
N MET A 73 -6.66 11.56 8.34
CA MET A 73 -7.74 12.56 8.43
C MET A 73 -7.29 13.81 9.19
N GLN A 74 -6.54 13.67 10.28
CA GLN A 74 -5.97 14.81 11.02
C GLN A 74 -4.94 15.59 10.19
N MET A 75 -4.22 14.91 9.29
CA MET A 75 -3.32 15.53 8.33
C MET A 75 -4.06 16.11 7.11
N GLY A 76 -5.39 15.98 7.01
CA GLY A 76 -6.15 16.41 5.84
C GLY A 76 -5.91 15.53 4.60
N LEU A 77 -5.41 14.31 4.80
CA LEU A 77 -5.16 13.33 3.76
C LEU A 77 -6.22 12.21 3.80
N THR A 78 -6.54 11.70 2.62
CA THR A 78 -7.42 10.55 2.40
C THR A 78 -6.56 9.35 2.04
N GLY A 79 -6.74 8.26 2.78
CA GLY A 79 -6.15 6.95 2.49
C GLY A 79 -7.17 5.98 1.90
N TYR A 80 -6.70 5.06 1.06
CA TYR A 80 -7.51 4.04 0.40
C TYR A 80 -7.00 2.65 0.77
N PRO A 81 -7.74 1.86 1.56
CA PRO A 81 -7.27 0.59 2.05
C PRO A 81 -7.45 -0.53 1.00
N LYS A 82 -6.51 -1.47 1.04
CA LYS A 82 -6.53 -2.71 0.27
C LYS A 82 -6.06 -3.84 1.15
N LEU A 83 -6.78 -4.96 1.17
CA LEU A 83 -6.27 -6.17 1.80
C LEU A 83 -5.10 -6.70 0.96
N SER A 84 -3.98 -7.05 1.58
CA SER A 84 -2.81 -7.54 0.83
C SER A 84 -3.08 -8.89 0.14
N GLY A 85 -4.12 -9.61 0.57
CA GLY A 85 -4.39 -11.00 0.17
C GLY A 85 -3.56 -12.01 0.98
N ALA A 86 -2.70 -11.58 1.90
CA ALA A 86 -2.00 -12.45 2.84
C ALA A 86 -2.41 -12.12 4.29
N THR A 87 -1.52 -11.57 5.09
CA THR A 87 -1.76 -11.27 6.52
C THR A 87 -2.03 -9.80 6.80
N GLY A 88 -1.53 -8.90 5.93
CA GLY A 88 -1.52 -7.46 6.16
C GLY A 88 -2.52 -6.64 5.35
N ILE A 89 -2.48 -5.32 5.55
CA ILE A 89 -3.28 -4.30 4.86
C ILE A 89 -2.35 -3.25 4.28
N HIS A 90 -2.63 -2.79 3.07
CA HIS A 90 -1.95 -1.63 2.48
C HIS A 90 -2.91 -0.44 2.47
N VAL A 91 -2.43 0.75 2.84
CA VAL A 91 -3.19 2.00 2.70
C VAL A 91 -2.48 2.90 1.70
N TYR A 92 -3.14 3.17 0.58
CA TYR A 92 -2.62 4.02 -0.49
C TYR A 92 -3.01 5.47 -0.24
N ILE A 93 -2.07 6.38 -0.48
CA ILE A 93 -2.25 7.82 -0.38
C ILE A 93 -1.85 8.40 -1.74
N PRO A 94 -2.79 8.77 -2.61
CA PRO A 94 -2.46 9.35 -3.91
C PRO A 94 -1.81 10.71 -3.72
N LEU A 95 -0.66 10.92 -4.35
CA LEU A 95 0.15 12.14 -4.21
C LEU A 95 0.19 12.91 -5.53
N GLU A 96 0.26 14.23 -5.45
CA GLU A 96 0.57 15.06 -6.60
C GLU A 96 2.02 14.88 -7.06
N GLY A 97 2.26 15.08 -8.36
CA GLY A 97 3.55 14.84 -9.00
C GLY A 97 4.72 15.75 -8.57
N SER A 98 4.51 16.64 -7.60
CA SER A 98 5.59 17.40 -6.95
C SER A 98 6.30 16.62 -5.85
N CYS A 99 5.71 15.52 -5.35
CA CYS A 99 6.28 14.71 -4.28
C CYS A 99 7.27 13.69 -4.84
N ASP A 100 8.52 13.70 -4.37
CA ASP A 100 9.49 12.66 -4.68
C ASP A 100 9.44 11.47 -3.69
N PHE A 101 10.29 10.47 -3.90
CA PHE A 101 10.41 9.32 -3.00
C PHE A 101 10.93 9.67 -1.60
N GLN A 102 11.68 10.77 -1.44
CA GLN A 102 12.15 11.20 -0.13
C GLN A 102 10.96 11.71 0.70
N ILE A 103 10.10 12.54 0.09
CA ILE A 103 8.91 13.11 0.73
C ILE A 103 7.92 12.01 1.11
N SER A 104 7.58 11.11 0.18
CA SER A 104 6.64 10.01 0.46
C SER A 104 7.13 9.06 1.56
N SER A 105 8.43 8.72 1.56
CA SER A 105 9.04 7.92 2.61
C SER A 105 9.02 8.62 3.97
N GLN A 106 9.31 9.92 4.02
CA GLN A 106 9.22 10.70 5.27
C GLN A 106 7.79 10.82 5.78
N LEU A 107 6.81 11.02 4.90
CA LEU A 107 5.40 11.06 5.28
C LEU A 107 4.99 9.78 6.00
N VAL A 108 5.25 8.61 5.40
CA VAL A 108 4.89 7.31 5.99
C VAL A 108 5.68 7.06 7.28
N LYS A 109 6.95 7.46 7.33
CA LYS A 109 7.76 7.38 8.55
C LYS A 109 7.20 8.23 9.69
N VAL A 110 6.79 9.47 9.43
CA VAL A 110 6.17 10.34 10.44
C VAL A 110 4.88 9.74 10.93
N ILE A 111 4.02 9.24 10.04
CA ILE A 111 2.79 8.53 10.42
C ILE A 111 3.12 7.33 11.34
N GLY A 112 4.09 6.50 10.95
CA GLY A 112 4.54 5.36 11.75
C GLY A 112 5.06 5.76 13.13
N LEU A 113 5.86 6.83 13.22
CA LEU A 113 6.38 7.36 14.49
C LEU A 113 5.26 7.90 15.39
N THR A 114 4.33 8.67 14.83
CA THR A 114 3.16 9.20 15.56
C THR A 114 2.33 8.05 16.12
N LEU A 115 2.04 7.06 15.28
CA LEU A 115 1.30 5.87 15.66
C LEU A 115 2.02 5.06 16.75
N GLN A 116 3.33 4.85 16.63
CA GLN A 116 4.13 4.16 17.65
C GLN A 116 4.16 4.93 18.98
N ARG A 117 4.20 6.26 18.97
CA ARG A 117 4.14 7.08 20.19
C ARG A 117 2.79 6.95 20.90
N VAL A 118 1.70 6.93 20.16
CA VAL A 118 0.34 6.84 20.72
C VAL A 118 0.01 5.40 21.15
N TYR A 119 0.43 4.40 20.37
CA TYR A 119 0.11 2.99 20.59
C TYR A 119 1.37 2.10 20.66
N PRO A 120 2.30 2.33 21.61
CA PRO A 120 3.62 1.69 21.64
C PRO A 120 3.59 0.17 21.83
N GLN A 121 2.48 -0.38 22.33
CA GLN A 121 2.31 -1.83 22.52
C GLN A 121 1.71 -2.53 21.28
N LYS A 122 1.15 -1.77 20.33
CA LYS A 122 0.46 -2.32 19.15
C LYS A 122 1.27 -2.16 17.87
N ILE A 123 2.23 -1.25 17.86
CA ILE A 123 2.88 -0.77 16.64
C ILE A 123 4.39 -0.84 16.79
N THR A 124 5.06 -1.32 15.76
CA THR A 124 6.52 -1.40 15.71
C THR A 124 7.07 -0.85 14.41
N LEU A 125 8.21 -0.16 14.51
CA LEU A 125 9.05 0.24 13.39
C LEU A 125 10.35 -0.57 13.35
N GLU A 126 10.47 -1.60 14.20
CA GLU A 126 11.62 -2.49 14.22
C GLU A 126 11.66 -3.35 12.95
N ARG A 127 12.80 -3.32 12.27
CA ARG A 127 12.98 -4.02 11.00
C ARG A 127 13.26 -5.50 11.20
N LEU A 128 13.95 -5.87 12.27
CA LEU A 128 14.31 -7.26 12.54
C LEU A 128 13.10 -8.04 13.06
N ILE A 129 12.57 -8.97 12.26
CA ILE A 129 11.40 -9.78 12.59
C ILE A 129 11.47 -10.38 14.00
N LYS A 130 12.64 -10.91 14.40
CA LYS A 130 12.86 -11.49 15.75
C LYS A 130 12.61 -10.53 16.92
N ASN A 131 12.75 -9.22 16.68
CA ASN A 131 12.58 -8.16 17.67
C ASN A 131 11.21 -7.47 17.55
N ARG A 132 10.44 -7.74 16.48
CA ARG A 132 9.12 -7.14 16.27
C ARG A 132 8.12 -7.64 17.32
N ARG A 133 7.27 -6.71 17.74
CA ARG A 133 6.11 -6.92 18.63
C ARG A 133 4.99 -6.01 18.13
N GLY A 134 3.80 -6.54 17.90
CA GLY A 134 2.70 -5.80 17.30
C GLY A 134 2.73 -5.79 15.77
N VAL A 135 2.04 -4.80 15.18
CA VAL A 135 1.96 -4.58 13.73
C VAL A 135 3.14 -3.74 13.28
N TYR A 136 3.89 -4.24 12.30
CA TYR A 136 4.95 -3.52 11.66
C TYR A 136 4.38 -2.53 10.64
N VAL A 137 4.81 -1.27 10.73
CA VAL A 137 4.50 -0.24 9.74
C VAL A 137 5.71 -0.07 8.84
N ASP A 138 5.66 -0.65 7.64
CA ASP A 138 6.79 -0.60 6.71
C ASP A 138 6.80 0.70 5.90
N TYR A 139 7.52 1.69 6.41
CA TYR A 139 7.74 2.93 5.68
C TYR A 139 8.74 2.79 4.53
N LEU A 140 9.55 1.71 4.49
CA LEU A 140 10.59 1.52 3.48
C LEU A 140 10.05 1.01 2.13
N GLN A 141 8.76 0.70 2.04
CA GLN A 141 8.10 0.37 0.78
C GLN A 141 8.02 1.58 -0.18
N ASN A 142 8.22 2.80 0.34
CA ASN A 142 8.17 4.05 -0.43
C ASN A 142 9.54 4.42 -0.99
N HIS A 143 10.16 3.51 -1.74
CA HIS A 143 11.40 3.74 -2.45
C HIS A 143 11.35 3.14 -3.87
N PRO A 144 12.12 3.68 -4.82
CA PRO A 144 12.24 3.09 -6.15
C PRO A 144 12.68 1.62 -6.07
N GLY A 145 12.10 0.77 -6.94
CA GLY A 145 12.45 -0.66 -7.02
C GLY A 145 11.90 -1.54 -5.89
N LYS A 146 11.12 -1.01 -4.95
CA LYS A 146 10.42 -1.83 -3.95
C LYS A 146 9.24 -2.56 -4.58
N THR A 147 9.10 -3.83 -4.21
CA THR A 147 8.03 -4.69 -4.69
C THR A 147 6.85 -4.63 -3.72
N ILE A 148 5.67 -4.34 -4.25
CA ILE A 148 4.43 -4.45 -3.52
C ILE A 148 3.37 -5.10 -4.39
N VAL A 149 2.59 -6.01 -3.79
CA VAL A 149 1.58 -6.72 -4.56
C VAL A 149 0.52 -5.76 -5.10
N GLY A 150 0.32 -5.84 -6.41
CA GLY A 150 -0.57 -4.99 -7.19
C GLY A 150 -2.03 -5.12 -6.76
N VAL A 151 -2.80 -4.11 -7.14
CA VAL A 151 -4.26 -4.12 -7.00
C VAL A 151 -4.84 -5.22 -7.89
N TYR A 152 -5.73 -6.03 -7.32
CA TYR A 152 -6.31 -7.24 -7.92
C TYR A 152 -5.32 -8.33 -8.33
N SER A 153 -4.07 -8.25 -7.89
CA SER A 153 -3.11 -9.35 -8.09
C SER A 153 -3.49 -10.56 -7.24
N PRO A 154 -3.48 -11.78 -7.80
CA PRO A 154 -3.55 -13.02 -7.03
C PRO A 154 -2.35 -13.17 -6.09
N ARG A 155 -2.50 -14.03 -5.09
CA ARG A 155 -1.47 -14.47 -4.13
C ARG A 155 -1.34 -16.00 -4.18
N PRO A 156 -0.14 -16.58 -3.99
CA PRO A 156 0.10 -18.01 -3.96
C PRO A 156 -0.27 -18.59 -2.58
N THR A 157 -1.50 -18.35 -2.15
CA THR A 157 -2.09 -18.94 -0.95
C THR A 157 -2.88 -20.19 -1.31
N PRO A 158 -3.12 -21.12 -0.37
CA PRO A 158 -3.95 -22.30 -0.63
C PRO A 158 -5.36 -21.96 -1.16
N GLU A 159 -5.90 -20.81 -0.75
CA GLU A 159 -7.22 -20.32 -1.13
C GLU A 159 -7.21 -19.47 -2.42
N ALA A 160 -6.04 -19.24 -3.02
CA ALA A 160 -5.85 -18.34 -4.16
C ALA A 160 -6.48 -16.95 -3.93
N THR A 161 -6.12 -16.37 -2.79
CA THR A 161 -6.55 -15.03 -2.37
C THR A 161 -6.06 -13.94 -3.32
N VAL A 162 -6.73 -12.79 -3.28
CA VAL A 162 -6.46 -11.65 -4.15
C VAL A 162 -6.28 -10.39 -3.33
N SER A 163 -5.27 -9.62 -3.68
CA SER A 163 -4.97 -8.30 -3.14
C SER A 163 -6.07 -7.30 -3.55
N THR A 164 -7.04 -7.03 -2.68
CA THR A 164 -8.34 -6.46 -3.07
C THR A 164 -8.65 -5.13 -2.37
N PRO A 165 -8.87 -4.02 -3.12
CA PRO A 165 -9.36 -2.76 -2.59
C PRO A 165 -10.71 -2.92 -1.90
N VAL A 166 -10.87 -2.21 -0.79
CA VAL A 166 -12.07 -2.24 0.05
C VAL A 166 -12.38 -0.84 0.56
N GLU A 167 -13.61 -0.58 0.98
CA GLU A 167 -13.95 0.63 1.71
C GLU A 167 -13.49 0.51 3.17
N TRP A 168 -13.31 1.64 3.86
CA TRP A 168 -12.93 1.61 5.28
C TRP A 168 -13.91 0.84 6.17
N GLY A 169 -15.20 0.85 5.84
CA GLY A 169 -16.23 0.11 6.57
C GLY A 169 -16.21 -1.40 6.29
N ASP A 170 -15.75 -1.82 5.11
CA ASP A 170 -15.68 -3.24 4.73
C ASP A 170 -14.66 -4.00 5.60
N LEU A 171 -13.63 -3.31 6.14
CA LEU A 171 -12.64 -3.91 7.04
C LEU A 171 -13.29 -4.54 8.29
N ASP A 172 -14.45 -4.09 8.72
CA ASP A 172 -15.14 -4.67 9.87
C ASP A 172 -15.75 -6.05 9.59
N TYR A 173 -15.97 -6.37 8.32
CA TYR A 173 -16.75 -7.54 7.90
C TYR A 173 -15.94 -8.55 7.09
N TYR A 174 -14.87 -8.12 6.44
CA TYR A 174 -14.10 -8.96 5.53
C TYR A 174 -12.64 -9.10 5.94
N GLU A 175 -12.07 -10.25 5.60
CA GLU A 175 -10.66 -10.58 5.75
C GLU A 175 -10.09 -11.15 4.43
N PRO A 176 -8.77 -11.35 4.33
CA PRO A 176 -8.13 -11.70 3.04
C PRO A 176 -8.70 -12.95 2.35
N ARG A 177 -9.16 -13.95 3.12
CA ARG A 177 -9.72 -15.20 2.57
C ARG A 177 -11.07 -15.05 1.91
N ASP A 178 -11.79 -13.96 2.17
CA ASP A 178 -13.08 -13.69 1.51
C ASP A 178 -12.90 -13.24 0.06
N PHE A 179 -11.69 -12.76 -0.28
CA PHE A 179 -11.33 -12.27 -1.60
C PHE A 179 -10.39 -13.26 -2.29
N THR A 180 -10.94 -14.04 -3.20
CA THR A 180 -10.25 -15.07 -3.99
C THR A 180 -10.43 -14.81 -5.47
N LEU A 181 -9.69 -15.53 -6.30
CA LEU A 181 -9.90 -15.55 -7.76
C LEU A 181 -11.36 -15.80 -8.16
N ARG A 182 -12.15 -16.47 -7.33
CA ARG A 182 -13.55 -16.81 -7.59
C ARG A 182 -14.53 -15.74 -7.12
N THR A 183 -14.22 -15.02 -6.04
CA THR A 183 -15.14 -14.06 -5.41
C THR A 183 -14.92 -12.62 -5.88
N VAL A 184 -13.68 -12.22 -6.18
CA VAL A 184 -13.35 -10.86 -6.61
C VAL A 184 -14.09 -10.38 -7.86
N PRO A 185 -14.33 -11.20 -8.91
CA PRO A 185 -15.11 -10.74 -10.06
C PRO A 185 -16.53 -10.28 -9.69
N GLN A 186 -17.16 -10.90 -8.68
CA GLN A 186 -18.46 -10.46 -8.18
C GLN A 186 -18.33 -9.18 -7.36
N TRP A 187 -17.34 -9.09 -6.48
CA TRP A 187 -17.04 -7.89 -5.69
C TRP A 187 -16.91 -6.64 -6.57
N ILE A 188 -16.14 -6.72 -7.66
CA ILE A 188 -15.95 -5.61 -8.60
C ILE A 188 -17.26 -5.23 -9.30
N ARG A 189 -18.10 -6.21 -9.67
CA ARG A 189 -19.41 -5.91 -10.29
C ARG A 189 -20.36 -5.19 -9.34
N GLU A 190 -20.28 -5.48 -8.04
CA GLU A 190 -21.17 -4.91 -7.02
C GLU A 190 -20.69 -3.55 -6.52
N LYS A 191 -19.38 -3.39 -6.28
CA LYS A 191 -18.79 -2.19 -5.69
C LYS A 191 -18.23 -1.21 -6.71
N GLY A 192 -17.98 -1.65 -7.95
CA GLY A 192 -17.21 -0.89 -8.92
C GLY A 192 -15.71 -0.89 -8.63
N ASP A 193 -14.98 0.06 -9.22
CA ASP A 193 -13.55 0.23 -9.01
C ASP A 193 -13.26 1.14 -7.80
N LEU A 194 -13.07 0.51 -6.64
CA LEU A 194 -12.74 1.20 -5.39
C LEU A 194 -11.33 1.82 -5.39
N PHE A 195 -10.48 1.50 -6.37
CA PHE A 195 -9.14 2.05 -6.50
C PHE A 195 -9.07 3.24 -7.48
N GLN A 196 -10.12 3.47 -8.27
CA GLN A 196 -10.21 4.59 -9.22
C GLN A 196 -9.89 5.97 -8.61
N PRO A 197 -10.28 6.31 -7.36
CA PRO A 197 -9.90 7.57 -6.73
C PRO A 197 -8.40 7.75 -6.53
N VAL A 198 -7.63 6.66 -6.35
CA VAL A 198 -6.17 6.71 -6.20
C VAL A 198 -5.51 7.22 -7.49
N HIS A 199 -6.12 6.99 -8.65
CA HIS A 199 -5.61 7.49 -9.92
C HIS A 199 -6.15 8.87 -10.32
N THR A 200 -7.32 9.24 -9.80
CA THR A 200 -8.06 10.44 -10.27
C THR A 200 -8.06 11.59 -9.28
N THR A 201 -7.67 11.34 -8.01
CA THR A 201 -7.72 12.34 -6.93
C THR A 201 -6.36 12.43 -6.22
N PRO A 202 -5.29 12.84 -6.91
CA PRO A 202 -4.00 13.11 -6.27
C PRO A 202 -4.13 14.24 -5.24
N GLN A 203 -3.37 14.14 -4.15
CA GLN A 203 -3.45 15.07 -3.04
C GLN A 203 -2.15 15.86 -2.92
N ALA A 204 -2.26 17.19 -2.87
CA ALA A 204 -1.16 18.08 -2.51
C ALA A 204 -0.83 17.90 -1.02
N LEU A 205 0.45 17.76 -0.68
CA LEU A 205 0.88 17.81 0.73
C LEU A 205 0.91 19.25 1.27
N GLY A 206 1.05 20.25 0.40
CA GLY A 206 0.99 21.67 0.77
C GLY A 206 1.93 22.02 1.93
N ALA A 207 1.38 22.60 3.00
CA ALA A 207 2.16 22.98 4.18
C ALA A 207 2.82 21.79 4.90
N LEU A 208 2.30 20.56 4.76
CA LEU A 208 2.90 19.37 5.35
C LEU A 208 4.26 19.08 4.73
N GLU A 209 4.43 19.35 3.43
CA GLU A 209 5.69 19.11 2.73
C GLU A 209 6.84 19.87 3.41
N HIS A 210 6.66 21.17 3.64
CA HIS A 210 7.63 22.00 4.37
C HIS A 210 7.89 21.49 5.79
N ALA A 211 6.86 21.01 6.49
CA ALA A 211 7.01 20.49 7.85
C ALA A 211 7.80 19.17 7.90
N LEU A 212 7.62 18.29 6.90
CA LEU A 212 8.39 17.05 6.73
C LEU A 212 9.89 17.33 6.52
N PHE A 213 10.23 18.41 5.80
CA PHE A 213 11.62 18.85 5.63
C PHE A 213 12.23 19.54 6.86
N SER A 214 11.41 20.28 7.62
CA SER A 214 11.91 21.18 8.65
C SER A 214 12.21 20.50 9.99
N ARG A 215 11.47 19.43 10.36
CA ARG A 215 11.62 18.73 11.65
C ARG A 215 11.21 17.26 11.56
N PRO A 216 12.15 16.31 11.36
CA PRO A 216 11.84 14.88 11.22
C PRO A 216 11.26 14.15 12.46
N GLY A 217 10.76 14.87 13.48
CA GLY A 217 10.30 14.26 14.73
C GLY A 217 9.31 15.06 15.56
N VAL A 218 8.81 16.20 15.09
CA VAL A 218 7.87 17.06 15.82
C VAL A 218 6.75 17.51 14.88
N LEU A 219 5.87 16.58 14.55
CA LEU A 219 4.52 16.87 14.10
C LEU A 219 3.61 16.14 15.09
N PHE A 220 2.99 16.93 15.97
CA PHE A 220 2.21 16.56 17.16
C PHE A 220 3.02 16.08 18.36
#